data_AF-A0A662SSA0-F1
#
_entry.id   AF-A0A662SSA0-F1
#
_cell.length_a   1.000
_cell.length_b   1.000
_cell.length_c   1.000
_cell.angle_alpha   90.00
_cell.angle_beta   90.00
_cell.angle_gamma   90.00
#
_symmetry.space_group_name_H-M   'P 1'
#
loop_
_entity.id
_entity.type
_entity.pdbx_description
1 polymer ?
#
loop_
_entity_poly.entity_id
_entity_poly.type
_entity_poly.pdbx_seq_one_letter_code
_entity_poly.pdbx_strand_id
1 'polypeptide(L)'
;MDVASILSQLQSLAQAHPYLVLAILLLLFGAIVSNKLASYILYFLAFLAMLQEFGLVETLISFLKEVPSMVESLLSVFGGG
;
A
#
# COMPACT_ATOMS: atom_id res chain seq x y z
N MET A 1 28.28 -13.38 4.41
CA MET A 1 27.42 -12.86 3.35
C MET A 1 27.99 -11.51 2.96
N ASP A 2 28.46 -11.37 1.72
CA ASP A 2 29.23 -10.19 1.28
C ASP A 2 28.30 -8.99 1.09
N VAL A 3 28.66 -7.80 1.57
CA VAL A 3 27.83 -6.60 1.43
C VAL A 3 27.52 -6.31 -0.05
N ALA A 4 28.48 -6.63 -0.92
CA ALA A 4 28.30 -6.57 -2.37
C ALA A 4 27.20 -7.52 -2.87
N SER A 5 27.11 -8.74 -2.33
CA SER A 5 26.08 -9.71 -2.72
C SER A 5 24.67 -9.28 -2.31
N ILE A 6 24.53 -8.54 -1.20
CA ILE A 6 23.26 -7.97 -0.73
C ILE A 6 22.84 -6.81 -1.64
N LEU A 7 23.78 -5.95 -2.02
CA LEU A 7 23.55 -4.84 -2.93
C LEU A 7 23.10 -5.32 -4.32
N SER A 8 23.74 -6.36 -4.87
CA SER A 8 23.35 -6.94 -6.16
C SER A 8 21.95 -7.55 -6.12
N GLN A 9 21.57 -8.20 -5.02
CA GLN A 9 20.21 -8.75 -4.83
C GLN A 9 19.17 -7.64 -4.74
N LEU A 10 19.44 -6.59 -3.96
CA LEU A 10 18.56 -5.41 -3.89
C LEU A 10 18.42 -4.71 -5.26
N GLN A 11 19.51 -4.63 -6.02
CA GLN A 11 19.48 -4.06 -7.36
C GLN A 11 18.64 -4.90 -8.34
N SER A 12 18.76 -6.24 -8.27
CA SER A 12 17.89 -7.11 -9.07
C SER A 12 16.42 -7.02 -8.65
N LEU A 13 16.16 -6.87 -7.35
CA LEU A 13 14.81 -6.71 -6.83
C LEU A 13 14.20 -5.37 -7.27
N ALA A 14 15.01 -4.30 -7.32
CA ALA A 14 14.57 -2.99 -7.80
C ALA A 14 14.25 -2.98 -9.30
N GLN A 15 14.96 -3.78 -10.09
CA GLN A 15 14.65 -3.94 -11.52
C GLN A 15 13.41 -4.81 -11.75
N ALA A 16 13.21 -5.84 -10.92
CA ALA A 16 12.07 -6.75 -11.05
C ALA A 16 10.77 -6.17 -10.45
N HIS A 17 10.87 -5.45 -9.34
CA HIS A 17 9.75 -4.93 -8.56
C HIS A 17 9.93 -3.44 -8.21
N PRO A 18 9.86 -2.54 -9.22
CA PRO A 18 10.15 -1.13 -9.04
C PRO A 18 9.15 -0.44 -8.09
N TYR A 19 7.87 -0.84 -8.09
CA TYR A 19 6.87 -0.24 -7.21
C TYR A 19 6.97 -0.76 -5.77
N LEU A 20 7.45 -2.00 -5.58
CA LEU A 20 7.78 -2.50 -4.23
C LEU A 20 8.89 -1.67 -3.58
N VAL A 21 9.95 -1.37 -4.31
CA VAL A 21 11.05 -0.54 -3.81
C VAL A 21 10.57 0.88 -3.54
N LEU A 22 9.74 1.44 -4.43
CA LEU A 22 9.10 2.74 -4.20
C LEU A 22 8.24 2.74 -2.93
N ALA A 23 7.45 1.69 -2.69
CA ALA A 23 6.64 1.56 -1.48
C ALA A 23 7.51 1.55 -0.21
N ILE A 24 8.63 0.81 -0.22
CA ILE A 24 9.56 0.76 0.91
C ILE A 24 10.18 2.13 1.17
N LEU A 25 10.58 2.87 0.13
CA LEU A 25 11.10 4.23 0.26
C LEU A 25 10.05 5.19 0.82
N LEU A 26 8.81 5.12 0.33
CA LEU A 26 7.71 5.94 0.82
C LEU A 26 7.37 5.65 2.28
N LEU A 27 7.42 4.39 2.72
CA LEU A 27 7.28 4.01 4.13
C LEU A 27 8.42 4.58 4.99
N LEU A 28 9.67 4.49 4.53
CA LEU A 28 10.83 5.06 5.21
C LEU A 28 10.69 6.59 5.36
N PHE A 29 10.30 7.28 4.29
CA PHE A 29 10.07 8.73 4.36
C PHE A 29 8.89 9.07 5.26
N GLY A 30 7.79 8.32 5.19
CA GLY A 30 6.63 8.51 6.05
C GLY A 30 6.96 8.33 7.54
N ALA A 31 7.90 7.44 7.87
CA ALA A 31 8.36 7.20 9.24
C ALA A 31 9.26 8.33 9.78
N ILE A 32 10.01 9.02 8.91
CA ILE A 32 10.91 10.11 9.29
C ILE A 32 10.18 11.46 9.35
N VAL A 33 9.12 11.63 8.56
CA VAL A 33 8.37 12.89 8.49
C VAL A 33 7.55 13.13 9.76
N SER A 34 7.88 14.20 10.49
CA SER A 34 7.17 14.60 11.73
C SER A 34 5.73 15.09 11.51
N ASN A 35 5.39 15.51 10.29
CA ASN A 35 4.03 15.96 9.97
C ASN A 35 3.11 14.76 9.74
N LYS A 36 2.15 14.56 10.64
CA LYS A 36 1.19 13.44 10.58
C LYS A 36 0.42 13.36 9.28
N LEU A 37 -0.01 14.49 8.70
CA LEU A 37 -0.75 14.48 7.43
C LEU A 37 0.12 14.01 6.28
N ALA A 38 1.35 14.53 6.20
CA ALA A 38 2.31 14.11 5.18
C ALA A 38 2.71 12.63 5.36
N SER A 39 2.90 12.16 6.59
CA SER A 39 3.17 10.75 6.91
C SER A 39 2.04 9.83 6.44
N TYR A 40 0.77 10.19 6.71
CA TYR A 40 -0.37 9.40 6.22
C TYR A 40 -0.48 9.37 4.70
N ILE A 41 -0.23 10.49 4.02
CA ILE A 41 -0.23 10.53 2.55
C ILE A 41 0.87 9.62 2.00
N LEU A 42 2.07 9.67 2.58
CA LEU A 42 3.19 8.82 2.17
C LEU A 42 2.91 7.33 2.41
N TYR A 43 2.30 6.97 3.53
CA TYR A 43 1.86 5.59 3.80
C TYR A 43 0.76 5.14 2.84
N PHE A 44 -0.18 6.03 2.52
CA PHE A 44 -1.22 5.73 1.53
C PHE A 44 -0.64 5.53 0.13
N LEU A 45 0.31 6.36 -0.29
CA LEU A 45 1.02 6.20 -1.55
C LEU A 45 1.86 4.92 -1.57
N ALA A 46 2.49 4.55 -0.46
CA ALA A 46 3.23 3.29 -0.34
C ALA A 46 2.29 2.08 -0.49
N PHE A 47 1.12 2.14 0.14
CA PHE A 47 0.09 1.12 -0.01
C PHE A 47 -0.39 1.00 -1.46
N LEU A 48 -0.68 2.11 -2.12
CA LEU A 48 -1.04 2.11 -3.54
C LEU A 48 0.07 1.54 -4.44
N ALA A 49 1.33 1.87 -4.16
CA ALA A 49 2.47 1.32 -4.89
C ALA A 49 2.59 -0.20 -4.71
N MET A 50 2.33 -0.74 -3.51
CA MET A 50 2.27 -2.20 -3.31
C MET A 50 1.11 -2.82 -4.10
N LEU A 51 -0.08 -2.23 -4.05
CA LEU A 51 -1.23 -2.75 -4.82
C LEU A 51 -0.94 -2.77 -6.32
N GLN A 52 -0.27 -1.74 -6.83
CA GLN A 52 0.13 -1.65 -8.23
C GLN A 52 1.12 -2.77 -8.59
N GLU A 53 2.12 -3.03 -7.75
CA GLU A 53 3.12 -4.08 -7.97
C GLU A 53 2.48 -5.48 -8.07
N PHE A 54 1.53 -5.78 -7.18
CA PHE A 54 0.88 -7.08 -7.13
C PHE A 54 -0.35 -7.19 -8.04
N GLY A 55 -0.66 -6.15 -8.83
CA GLY A 55 -1.85 -6.12 -9.69
C GLY A 55 -3.18 -6.13 -8.92
N LEU A 56 -3.15 -5.84 -7.61
CA LEU A 56 -4.29 -5.88 -6.71
C LEU A 56 -5.16 -4.62 -6.78
N VAL A 57 -4.84 -3.67 -7.68
CA VAL A 57 -5.60 -2.43 -7.83
C VAL A 57 -7.04 -2.72 -8.26
N GLU A 58 -7.25 -3.64 -9.19
CA GLU A 58 -8.60 -4.05 -9.60
C GLU A 58 -9.35 -4.76 -8.46
N THR A 59 -8.65 -5.59 -7.68
CA THR A 59 -9.21 -6.23 -6.49
C THR A 59 -9.61 -5.20 -5.44
N LEU A 60 -8.78 -4.18 -5.19
CA LEU A 60 -9.08 -3.09 -4.28
C LEU A 60 -10.27 -2.26 -4.77
N ILE A 61 -10.32 -1.92 -6.06
CA ILE A 61 -11.44 -1.17 -6.64
C ILE A 61 -12.74 -1.98 -6.54
N SER A 62 -12.68 -3.30 -6.78
CA SER A 62 -13.83 -4.18 -6.67
C SER A 62 -14.31 -4.28 -5.22
N PHE A 63 -13.37 -4.45 -4.28
CA PHE A 63 -13.65 -4.41 -2.84
C PHE A 63 -14.28 -3.07 -2.43
N LEU A 64 -13.70 -1.93 -2.83
CA LEU A 64 -14.24 -0.60 -2.53
C LEU A 64 -15.62 -0.35 -3.13
N LYS A 65 -15.96 -0.99 -4.25
CA LYS A 65 -17.32 -0.97 -4.82
C LYS A 65 -18.31 -1.82 -4.04
N GLU A 66 -17.86 -2.87 -3.36
CA GLU A 66 -18.69 -3.70 -2.48
C GLU A 66 -18.82 -3.13 -1.05
N VAL A 67 -17.87 -2.32 -0.60
CA VAL A 67 -17.95 -1.62 0.70
C VAL A 67 -19.30 -0.89 0.90
N PRO A 68 -19.82 -0.07 -0.04
CA PRO A 68 -21.09 0.61 0.17
C PRO A 68 -22.28 -0.36 0.36
N SER A 69 -22.34 -1.47 -0.37
CA SER A 69 -23.43 -2.45 -0.21
C SER A 69 -23.31 -3.24 1.10
N MET A 70 -22.09 -3.48 1.58
CA MET A 70 -21.83 -4.03 2.91
C MET A 70 -22.23 -3.05 4.03
N VAL A 71 -21.95 -1.76 3.87
CA VAL A 71 -22.34 -0.72 4.84
C VAL A 71 -23.86 -0.56 4.90
N GLU A 72 -24.55 -0.57 3.75
CA GLU A 72 -26.02 -0.56 3.71
C GLU A 72 -26.60 -1.80 4.40
N SER A 73 -26.02 -2.98 4.18
CA SER A 73 -26.44 -4.20 4.87
C SER A 73 -26.22 -4.10 6.38
N LEU A 74 -25.07 -3.61 6.83
CA LEU A 74 -24.79 -3.42 8.25
C LEU A 74 -25.69 -2.36 8.88
N LEU A 75 -25.96 -1.23 8.20
CA LEU A 75 -26.91 -0.22 8.68
C LEU A 75 -28.34 -0.75 8.72
N SER A 76 -28.74 -1.63 7.80
CA SER A 76 -30.06 -2.27 7.85
C SER A 76 -30.19 -3.28 9.00
N VAL A 77 -29.09 -3.96 9.36
CA VAL A 77 -29.04 -4.93 10.46
C VAL A 77 -28.89 -4.25 11.83
N PHE A 78 -28.17 -3.12 11.91
CA PHE A 78 -27.94 -2.39 13.16
C PHE A 78 -28.87 -1.18 13.38
N GLY A 79 -29.49 -0.65 12.32
CA GLY A 79 -30.42 0.49 12.36
C GLY A 79 -31.90 0.10 12.18
N GLY A 80 -32.21 -1.19 12.08
CA GLY A 80 -33.57 -1.73 12.12
C GLY A 80 -34.12 -1.79 13.55
N GLY A 81 -34.43 -0.63 14.11
CA GLY A 81 -35.09 -0.41 15.40
C GLY A 81 -35.63 1.00 15.51
#